data_AF-A0A7S4IYH8-F1
#
_entry.id   AF-A0A7S4IYH8-F1
#
_cell.length_a   1.000
_cell.length_b   1.000
_cell.length_c   1.000
_cell.angle_alpha   90.00
_cell.angle_beta   90.00
_cell.angle_gamma   90.00
#
_symmetry.space_group_name_H-M   'P 1'
#
loop_
_entity.id
_entity.type
_entity.pdbx_description
1 polymer ?
#
loop_
_entity_poly.entity_id
_entity_poly.type
_entity_poly.pdbx_seq_one_letter_code
_entity_poly.pdbx_strand_id
1 'polypeptide(L)'
;ETQPPPVNPKKKRMLMLISDTGGGHRASAQAVEAMIKKQRSDVEISVVDIWSDYGVFPMDNFVRDYKFLAKNPRLWQVSWHFTALRPIELAWDQIIRACCYGRFKQCMLNYDPDMVVSLHPLTQALPLRVLTDMQGGVRRVPFA
;
A
#
# COMPACT_ATOMS: atom_id res chain seq x y z
N GLU A 1 -0.14 -14.36 1.82
CA GLU A 1 -1.30 -14.65 2.69
C GLU A 1 -1.30 -13.74 3.91
N THR A 2 -1.76 -12.51 3.75
CA THR A 2 -2.23 -11.69 4.87
C THR A 2 -3.75 -11.75 4.81
N GLN A 3 -4.35 -12.64 5.61
CA GLN A 3 -5.81 -12.65 5.76
C GLN A 3 -6.21 -11.59 6.80
N PRO A 4 -7.33 -10.87 6.58
CA PRO A 4 -7.80 -9.90 7.56
C PRO A 4 -8.10 -10.60 8.89
N PRO A 5 -7.72 -10.01 10.03
CA PRO A 5 -8.03 -10.58 11.33
C PRO A 5 -9.54 -10.57 11.59
N PRO A 6 -10.05 -11.47 12.45
CA PRO A 6 -11.46 -11.48 12.83
C PRO A 6 -11.85 -10.15 13.50
N VAL A 7 -12.96 -9.57 13.05
CA VAL A 7 -13.39 -8.24 13.49
C VAL A 7 -13.66 -8.22 15.00
N ASN A 8 -12.86 -7.45 15.74
CA ASN A 8 -13.12 -7.15 17.15
C ASN A 8 -13.68 -5.73 17.29
N PRO A 9 -14.97 -5.54 17.63
CA PRO A 9 -15.58 -4.22 17.70
C PRO A 9 -15.02 -3.34 18.83
N LYS A 10 -14.30 -3.92 19.79
CA LYS A 10 -13.68 -3.18 20.91
C LYS A 10 -12.28 -2.64 20.60
N LYS A 11 -11.67 -3.03 19.48
CA LYS A 11 -10.32 -2.62 19.09
C LYS A 11 -10.34 -1.69 17.88
N LYS A 12 -9.40 -0.75 17.87
CA LYS A 12 -9.14 0.13 16.72
C LYS A 12 -8.28 -0.60 15.69
N ARG A 13 -8.68 -0.59 14.43
CA ARG A 13 -7.98 -1.29 13.33
C ARG A 13 -7.04 -0.33 12.60
N MET A 14 -5.76 -0.62 12.60
CA MET A 14 -4.73 0.12 11.88
C MET A 14 -4.19 -0.74 10.73
N LEU A 15 -4.32 -0.25 9.50
CA LEU A 15 -3.81 -0.90 8.30
C LEU A 15 -2.53 -0.21 7.86
N MET A 16 -1.40 -0.92 7.92
CA MET A 16 -0.10 -0.47 7.43
C MET A 16 0.11 -1.00 6.02
N LEU A 17 0.24 -0.10 5.05
CA LEU A 17 0.51 -0.42 3.65
C LEU A 17 2.01 -0.38 3.38
N ILE A 18 2.55 -1.47 2.86
CA ILE A 18 3.93 -1.60 2.43
C ILE A 18 4.01 -2.10 0.98
N SER A 19 5.23 -2.16 0.47
CA SER A 19 5.58 -3.00 -0.67
C SER A 19 6.98 -3.54 -0.50
N ASP A 20 7.19 -4.85 -0.68
CA ASP A 20 8.50 -5.48 -0.51
C ASP A 20 9.44 -5.28 -1.71
N THR A 21 9.46 -4.08 -2.29
CA THR A 21 10.33 -3.70 -3.41
C THR A 21 11.82 -3.64 -3.01
N GLY A 22 12.13 -3.59 -1.71
CA GLY A 22 13.47 -3.42 -1.16
C GLY A 22 13.47 -2.40 -0.02
N GLY A 23 14.63 -1.85 0.35
CA GLY A 23 14.71 -0.63 1.17
C GLY A 23 14.29 -0.73 2.65
N GLY A 24 13.88 -1.90 3.15
CA GLY A 24 13.58 -2.10 4.58
C GLY A 24 12.18 -1.68 5.02
N HIS A 25 11.24 -1.42 4.10
CA HIS A 25 9.87 -1.00 4.44
C HIS A 25 9.15 -1.96 5.40
N ARG A 26 9.32 -3.27 5.22
CA ARG A 26 8.77 -4.28 6.14
C ARG A 26 9.39 -4.23 7.53
N ALA A 27 10.70 -3.99 7.64
CA ALA A 27 11.36 -3.84 8.93
C ALA A 27 10.86 -2.58 9.67
N SER A 28 10.66 -1.47 8.93
CA SER A 28 10.04 -0.26 9.48
C SER A 28 8.61 -0.51 9.98
N ALA A 29 7.80 -1.24 9.21
CA ALA A 29 6.43 -1.61 9.62
C ALA A 29 6.41 -2.45 10.88
N GLN A 30 7.28 -3.47 10.97
CA GLN A 30 7.42 -4.32 12.15
C GLN A 30 7.91 -3.55 13.38
N ALA A 31 8.82 -2.59 13.21
CA ALA A 31 9.30 -1.75 14.29
C ALA A 31 8.18 -0.85 14.85
N VAL A 32 7.40 -0.21 13.97
CA VAL A 32 6.23 0.60 14.36
C VAL A 32 5.16 -0.27 15.02
N GLU A 33 4.87 -1.44 14.45
CA GLU A 33 3.93 -2.40 15.03
C GLU A 33 4.33 -2.83 16.45
N ALA A 34 5.60 -3.22 16.64
CA ALA A 34 6.12 -3.64 17.94
C ALA A 34 6.02 -2.52 18.98
N MET A 35 6.32 -1.28 18.58
CA MET A 35 6.20 -0.12 19.45
C MET A 35 4.72 0.10 19.83
N ILE A 36 3.81 0.15 18.87
CA ILE A 36 2.39 0.41 19.18
C ILE A 36 1.82 -0.70 20.05
N LYS A 37 2.09 -1.99 19.76
CA LYS A 37 1.62 -3.10 20.60
C LYS A 37 2.12 -3.04 22.04
N LYS A 38 3.33 -2.50 22.27
CA LYS A 38 3.87 -2.29 23.62
C LYS A 38 3.17 -1.17 24.38
N GLN A 39 2.70 -0.13 23.69
CA GLN A 39 2.01 1.01 24.31
C GLN A 39 0.49 0.86 24.37
N ARG A 40 -0.11 0.10 23.45
CA ARG A 40 -1.54 0.03 23.24
C ARG A 40 -1.98 -1.39 22.93
N SER A 41 -2.81 -1.95 23.80
CA SER A 41 -3.44 -3.27 23.65
C SER A 41 -4.79 -3.22 22.92
N ASP A 42 -5.34 -2.00 22.77
CA ASP A 42 -6.62 -1.71 22.14
C ASP A 42 -6.53 -1.43 20.63
N VAL A 43 -5.32 -1.53 20.06
CA VAL A 43 -5.08 -1.39 18.62
C VAL A 43 -4.72 -2.74 18.01
N GLU A 44 -5.40 -3.07 16.92
CA GLU A 44 -5.10 -4.21 16.07
C GLU A 44 -4.42 -3.72 14.80
N ILE A 45 -3.25 -4.26 14.49
CA ILE A 45 -2.40 -3.81 13.39
C ILE A 45 -2.35 -4.91 12.34
N SER A 46 -2.58 -4.55 11.09
CA SER A 46 -2.39 -5.41 9.92
C SER A 46 -1.38 -4.78 8.99
N VAL A 47 -0.34 -5.53 8.63
CA VAL A 47 0.68 -5.09 7.66
C VAL A 47 0.42 -5.81 6.33
N VAL A 48 0.13 -5.04 5.28
CA VAL A 48 -0.25 -5.58 3.97
C VAL A 48 0.71 -5.08 2.89
N ASP A 49 1.29 -6.03 2.14
CA ASP A 49 1.96 -5.71 0.88
C ASP A 49 0.90 -5.62 -0.22
N ILE A 50 0.38 -4.42 -0.42
CA ILE A 50 -0.78 -4.20 -1.30
C ILE A 50 -0.47 -4.52 -2.77
N TRP A 51 0.79 -4.41 -3.18
CA TRP A 51 1.18 -4.73 -4.56
C TRP A 51 1.33 -6.24 -4.75
N SER A 52 1.87 -6.96 -3.77
CA SER A 52 1.98 -8.42 -3.83
C SER A 52 0.62 -9.11 -3.66
N ASP A 53 -0.21 -8.64 -2.72
CA ASP A 53 -1.47 -9.31 -2.36
C ASP A 53 -2.67 -8.84 -3.23
N TYR A 54 -2.65 -7.58 -3.72
CA TYR A 54 -3.77 -6.97 -4.44
C TYR A 54 -3.38 -6.37 -5.81
N GLY A 55 -2.13 -6.53 -6.24
CA GLY A 55 -1.70 -6.15 -7.60
C GLY A 55 -2.44 -6.95 -8.67
N VAL A 56 -2.85 -6.27 -9.74
CA VAL A 56 -3.48 -6.88 -10.93
C VAL A 56 -2.56 -6.67 -12.10
N PHE A 57 -2.53 -7.62 -13.05
CA PHE A 57 -1.83 -7.46 -14.31
C PHE A 57 -2.08 -6.05 -14.92
N PRO A 58 -1.03 -5.31 -15.28
CA PRO A 58 0.38 -5.72 -15.40
C PRO A 58 1.25 -5.56 -14.14
N MET A 59 0.68 -5.26 -12.97
CA MET A 59 1.38 -5.04 -11.69
C MET A 59 1.44 -6.28 -10.78
N ASP A 60 0.98 -7.44 -11.24
CA ASP A 60 1.01 -8.69 -10.48
C ASP A 60 2.43 -9.16 -10.12
N ASN A 61 3.42 -8.81 -10.95
CA ASN A 61 4.83 -9.10 -10.73
C ASN A 61 5.65 -7.87 -10.30
N PHE A 62 4.99 -6.79 -9.90
CA PHE A 62 5.62 -5.48 -9.68
C PHE A 62 6.84 -5.53 -8.76
N VAL A 63 6.74 -6.25 -7.63
CA VAL A 63 7.84 -6.39 -6.66
C VAL A 63 9.05 -7.10 -7.25
N ARG A 64 8.82 -8.15 -8.05
CA ARG A 64 9.89 -8.91 -8.71
C ARG A 64 10.60 -8.04 -9.74
N ASP A 65 9.82 -7.36 -10.58
CA ASP A 65 10.34 -6.56 -11.68
C ASP A 65 11.11 -5.33 -11.15
N TYR A 66 10.62 -4.70 -10.09
CA TYR A 66 11.33 -3.63 -9.39
C TYR A 66 12.67 -4.12 -8.83
N LYS A 67 12.72 -5.28 -8.16
CA LYS A 67 13.98 -5.84 -7.63
C LYS A 67 14.98 -6.15 -8.74
N PHE A 68 14.51 -6.65 -9.88
CA PHE A 68 15.36 -6.88 -11.04
C PHE A 68 15.94 -5.55 -11.55
N LEU A 69 15.11 -4.52 -11.71
CA LEU A 69 15.52 -3.21 -12.19
C LEU A 69 16.52 -2.54 -11.22
N ALA A 70 16.23 -2.57 -9.91
CA ALA A 70 17.07 -1.99 -8.87
C ALA A 70 18.46 -2.66 -8.77
N LYS A 71 18.58 -3.94 -9.12
CA LYS A 71 19.87 -4.65 -9.18
C LYS A 71 20.73 -4.26 -10.39
N ASN A 72 20.17 -3.58 -11.39
CA ASN A 72 20.84 -3.23 -12.64
C ASN A 72 20.99 -1.70 -12.79
N PRO A 73 22.10 -1.09 -12.36
CA PRO A 73 22.22 0.38 -12.27
C PRO A 73 21.96 1.14 -13.58
N ARG A 74 22.42 0.62 -14.72
CA ARG A 74 22.19 1.26 -16.02
C ARG A 74 20.71 1.21 -16.42
N LEU A 75 20.06 0.07 -16.22
CA LEU A 75 18.63 -0.08 -16.50
C LEU A 75 17.82 0.81 -15.55
N TRP A 76 18.19 0.84 -14.26
CA TRP A 76 17.58 1.72 -13.27
C TRP A 76 17.66 3.21 -13.68
N GLN A 77 18.83 3.66 -14.13
CA GLN A 77 19.03 5.04 -14.58
C GLN A 77 18.14 5.36 -15.78
N VAL A 78 18.14 4.51 -16.81
CA VAL A 78 17.31 4.69 -18.00
C VAL A 78 15.83 4.70 -17.63
N SER A 79 15.38 3.74 -16.81
CA SER A 79 13.99 3.68 -16.37
C SER A 79 13.61 4.91 -15.56
N TRP A 80 14.47 5.39 -14.67
CA TRP A 80 14.21 6.57 -13.84
C TRP A 80 13.95 7.80 -14.71
N HIS A 81 14.84 8.07 -15.68
CA HIS A 81 14.66 9.20 -16.60
C HIS A 81 13.43 9.04 -17.49
N PHE A 82 13.13 7.81 -17.93
CA PHE A 82 11.94 7.53 -18.73
C PHE A 82 10.65 7.74 -17.94
N THR A 83 10.55 7.20 -16.72
CA THR A 83 9.37 7.31 -15.86
C THR A 83 9.18 8.72 -15.29
N ALA A 84 10.25 9.53 -15.25
CA ALA A 84 10.18 10.94 -14.83
C ALA A 84 9.57 11.86 -15.91
N LEU A 85 9.40 11.40 -17.15
CA LEU A 85 8.75 12.18 -18.19
C LEU A 85 7.25 12.30 -17.89
N ARG A 86 6.74 13.53 -17.83
CA ARG A 86 5.36 13.82 -17.39
C ARG A 86 4.27 13.04 -18.14
N PRO A 87 4.31 12.88 -19.48
CA PRO A 87 3.29 12.09 -20.19
C PRO A 87 3.29 10.62 -19.76
N ILE A 88 4.47 10.06 -19.48
CA ILE A 88 4.65 8.67 -19.09
C ILE A 88 4.16 8.47 -17.65
N GLU A 89 4.52 9.35 -16.74
CA GLU A 89 4.03 9.35 -15.36
C GLU A 89 2.48 9.38 -15.32
N LEU A 90 1.86 10.27 -16.09
CA LEU A 90 0.40 10.38 -16.17
C LEU A 90 -0.25 9.12 -16.77
N ALA A 91 0.33 8.58 -17.84
CA ALA A 91 -0.17 7.35 -18.45
C ALA A 91 -0.09 6.18 -17.46
N TRP A 92 1.03 6.03 -16.74
CA TRP A 92 1.21 5.01 -15.72
C TRP A 92 0.21 5.14 -14.57
N ASP A 93 0.01 6.35 -14.04
CA ASP A 93 -0.99 6.60 -12.99
C ASP A 93 -2.40 6.17 -13.44
N GLN A 94 -2.79 6.46 -14.69
CA GLN A 94 -4.08 6.04 -15.22
C GLN A 94 -4.22 4.54 -15.40
N ILE A 95 -3.17 3.86 -15.88
CA ILE A 95 -3.15 2.39 -16.00
C ILE A 95 -3.29 1.76 -14.61
N ILE A 96 -2.49 2.22 -13.64
CA ILE A 96 -2.53 1.74 -12.26
C ILE A 96 -3.94 1.91 -11.68
N ARG A 97 -4.56 3.06 -11.91
CA ARG A 97 -5.94 3.31 -11.46
C ARG A 97 -6.93 2.36 -12.10
N ALA A 98 -6.92 2.24 -13.42
CA ALA A 98 -7.86 1.39 -14.14
C ALA A 98 -7.76 -0.09 -13.71
N CYS A 99 -6.54 -0.59 -13.51
CA CYS A 99 -6.30 -1.99 -13.20
C CYS A 99 -6.44 -2.32 -11.70
N CYS A 100 -5.90 -1.47 -10.82
CA CYS A 100 -5.73 -1.83 -9.40
C CYS A 100 -6.79 -1.21 -8.48
N TYR A 101 -7.56 -0.20 -8.91
CA TYR A 101 -8.53 0.48 -8.04
C TYR A 101 -9.52 -0.48 -7.37
N GLY A 102 -10.11 -1.40 -8.13
CA GLY A 102 -11.08 -2.36 -7.60
C GLY A 102 -10.51 -3.26 -6.52
N ARG A 103 -9.28 -3.77 -6.70
CA ARG A 103 -8.60 -4.62 -5.71
C ARG A 103 -8.15 -3.83 -4.48
N PHE A 104 -7.68 -2.60 -4.66
CA PHE A 104 -7.30 -1.75 -3.54
C PHE A 104 -8.52 -1.36 -2.71
N LYS A 105 -9.66 -1.08 -3.36
CA LYS A 105 -10.96 -0.91 -2.69
C LYS A 105 -11.36 -2.16 -1.92
N GLN A 106 -11.19 -3.34 -2.51
CA GLN A 106 -11.45 -4.60 -1.82
C GLN A 106 -10.55 -4.78 -0.59
N CYS A 107 -9.26 -4.43 -0.69
CA CYS A 107 -8.35 -4.41 0.47
C CYS A 107 -8.89 -3.53 1.59
N MET A 108 -9.28 -2.28 1.29
CA MET A 108 -9.82 -1.38 2.31
C MET A 108 -11.12 -1.90 2.94
N LEU A 109 -12.00 -2.50 2.15
CA LEU A 109 -13.25 -3.09 2.65
C LEU A 109 -13.01 -4.32 3.52
N ASN A 110 -12.08 -5.19 3.13
CA ASN A 110 -11.79 -6.43 3.85
C ASN A 110 -11.18 -6.17 5.24
N TYR A 111 -10.33 -5.15 5.36
CA TYR A 111 -9.67 -4.80 6.61
C TYR A 111 -10.46 -3.78 7.45
N ASP A 112 -11.43 -3.06 6.83
CA ASP A 112 -12.26 -2.00 7.44
C ASP A 112 -11.48 -1.10 8.44
N PRO A 113 -10.39 -0.45 8.00
CA PRO A 113 -9.48 0.23 8.91
C PRO A 113 -10.10 1.48 9.56
N ASP A 114 -9.79 1.69 10.84
CA ASP A 114 -9.98 2.97 11.54
C ASP A 114 -8.89 3.99 11.17
N MET A 115 -7.71 3.51 10.76
CA MET A 115 -6.58 4.33 10.33
C MET A 115 -5.74 3.57 9.30
N VAL A 116 -5.25 4.29 8.29
CA VAL A 116 -4.30 3.76 7.31
C VAL A 116 -2.96 4.48 7.47
N VAL A 117 -1.87 3.72 7.46
CA VAL A 117 -0.50 4.22 7.51
C VAL A 117 0.24 3.71 6.29
N SER A 118 0.84 4.60 5.53
CA SER A 118 1.53 4.29 4.30
C SER A 118 3.04 4.38 4.51
N LEU A 119 3.70 3.23 4.51
CA LEU A 119 5.13 3.12 4.79
C LEU A 119 5.97 2.98 3.51
N HIS A 120 5.35 3.15 2.35
CA HIS A 120 6.00 3.01 1.05
C HIS A 120 5.58 4.16 0.09
N PRO A 121 6.50 4.75 -0.71
CA PRO A 121 6.16 5.84 -1.64
C PRO A 121 5.09 5.48 -2.68
N LEU A 122 5.06 4.22 -3.10
CA LEU A 122 4.08 3.70 -4.07
C LEU A 122 2.71 3.34 -3.47
N THR A 123 2.50 3.52 -2.17
CA THR A 123 1.23 3.21 -1.50
C THR A 123 0.48 4.48 -1.09
N GLN A 124 0.72 5.60 -1.78
CA GLN A 124 0.18 6.92 -1.44
C GLN A 124 -1.06 7.26 -2.27
N ALA A 125 -0.87 7.60 -3.55
CA ALA A 125 -1.90 8.21 -4.39
C ALA A 125 -3.16 7.36 -4.59
N LEU A 126 -3.00 6.10 -4.98
CA LEU A 126 -4.15 5.22 -5.24
C LEU A 126 -4.91 4.85 -3.95
N PRO A 127 -4.25 4.41 -2.85
CA PRO A 127 -4.93 4.19 -1.57
C PRO A 127 -5.67 5.43 -1.03
N LEU A 128 -5.07 6.61 -1.10
CA LEU A 128 -5.72 7.87 -0.70
C LEU A 128 -7.00 8.14 -1.50
N ARG A 129 -6.95 7.93 -2.81
CA ARG A 129 -8.11 8.14 -3.69
C ARG A 129 -9.22 7.13 -3.39
N VAL A 130 -8.87 5.84 -3.26
CA VAL A 130 -9.81 4.78 -2.88
C VAL A 130 -10.50 5.12 -1.56
N LEU A 131 -9.74 5.55 -0.55
CA LEU A 131 -10.31 5.98 0.73
C LEU A 131 -11.24 7.18 0.54
N THR A 132 -10.80 8.21 -0.19
CA THR A 132 -11.62 9.41 -0.42
C THR A 132 -12.96 9.08 -1.07
N ASP A 133 -12.95 8.21 -2.09
CA ASP A 133 -14.16 7.76 -2.79
C ASP A 133 -15.06 6.90 -1.90
N MET A 134 -14.48 6.08 -1.02
CA MET A 134 -15.22 5.26 -0.05
C MET A 134 -15.86 6.09 1.07
N GLN A 135 -15.24 7.21 1.45
CA GLN A 135 -15.61 7.93 2.66
C GLN A 135 -16.97 8.62 2.54
N GLY A 136 -17.43 9.01 1.34
CA GLY A 136 -18.84 9.31 1.01
C GLY A 136 -19.64 10.22 1.98
N GLY A 137 -18.98 10.92 2.92
CA GLY A 137 -19.59 11.69 4.01
C GLY A 137 -19.77 10.99 5.38
N VAL A 138 -19.45 9.71 5.59
CA VAL A 138 -19.88 8.97 6.81
C VAL A 138 -18.76 8.72 7.84
N ARG A 139 -17.53 8.44 7.42
CA ARG A 139 -16.42 8.13 8.35
C ARG A 139 -15.09 8.57 7.75
N ARG A 140 -14.44 9.58 8.32
CA ARG A 140 -13.11 10.02 7.87
C ARG A 140 -12.03 9.12 8.47
N VAL A 141 -11.51 8.20 7.66
CA VAL A 141 -10.35 7.35 8.02
C VAL A 141 -9.08 8.19 7.82
N PRO A 142 -8.30 8.46 8.89
CA PRO A 142 -7.03 9.15 8.77
C PRO A 142 -6.05 8.34 7.91
N PHE A 143 -5.27 9.05 7.09
CA PHE A 143 -4.21 8.50 6.26
C PHE A 143 -2.91 9.22 6.61
N ALA A 144 -1.91 8.47 7.03
CA ALA A 144 -0.58 8.96 7.42
C ALA A 144 0.50 8.37 6.52
#